data_AF-A0A3M1WCN6-F1
#
_entry.id   AF-A0A3M1WCN6-F1
#
_cell.length_a   1.000
_cell.length_b   1.000
_cell.length_c   1.000
_cell.angle_alpha   90.00
_cell.angle_beta   90.00
_cell.angle_gamma   90.00
#
_symmetry.space_group_name_H-M   'P 1'
#
loop_
_entity.id
_entity.type
_entity.pdbx_description
1 polymer ?
#
loop_
_entity_poly.entity_id
_entity_poly.type
_entity_poly.pdbx_seq_one_letter_code
_entity_poly.pdbx_strand_id
1 'polypeptide(L)'
;MARCANCGHEVSDTARFCTRCGSPMMKTPASLEEAPTRRLGEKDRATRQAPGGATRPAYLPPESPTSYAPMAPPSATGETPVDLGRWLSEGWQLYKRDAGTFSMAFLVMLLLSLVTLTVLTGPLLAGFYHMVFKSMRGEKPRVGDLFKGLDRFWPNAFAWLVNAVLMSVLGGGSSVRYSVGAVTVSSPLFGLISFILSPLVWAVFMFVYPLILERRRDTAAALDEAIRTVFGRSALQFWVCGFIFEILSFIGLLACGVGFFVSAPFILCAQAIAYRDTFGLIGPWSQSPSQPLWMDRD
;
A
#
# COMPACT_ATOMS: atom_id res chain seq x y z
N MET A 1 19.82 -36.79 -28.26
CA MET A 1 18.51 -36.11 -28.13
C MET A 1 17.57 -37.11 -27.48
N ALA A 2 16.89 -36.70 -26.42
CA ALA A 2 16.01 -37.55 -25.64
C ALA A 2 14.56 -37.21 -25.97
N ARG A 3 13.71 -38.23 -26.10
CA ARG A 3 12.27 -38.02 -26.26
C ARG A 3 11.59 -37.89 -24.91
N CYS A 4 10.77 -36.86 -24.78
CA CYS A 4 9.94 -36.67 -23.59
C CYS A 4 8.92 -37.81 -23.45
N ALA A 5 8.91 -38.50 -22.32
CA ALA A 5 7.96 -39.59 -22.06
C ALA A 5 6.49 -39.14 -22.04
N ASN A 6 6.24 -37.87 -21.70
CA ASN A 6 4.88 -37.32 -21.62
C ASN A 6 4.29 -36.87 -22.97
N CYS A 7 5.06 -36.16 -23.81
CA CYS A 7 4.54 -35.57 -25.06
C CYS A 7 5.24 -36.02 -26.35
N GLY A 8 6.27 -36.88 -26.26
CA GLY A 8 7.00 -37.43 -27.40
C GLY A 8 7.93 -36.46 -28.14
N HIS A 9 7.99 -35.18 -27.74
CA HIS A 9 8.86 -34.19 -28.38
C HIS A 9 10.35 -34.48 -28.10
N GLU A 10 11.20 -34.23 -29.09
CA GLU A 10 12.66 -34.37 -28.97
C GLU A 10 13.25 -33.15 -28.26
N VAL A 11 14.04 -33.41 -27.22
CA VAL A 11 14.68 -32.39 -26.38
C VAL A 11 16.17 -32.75 -26.25
N SER A 12 17.02 -31.75 -25.99
CA SER A 12 18.45 -31.99 -25.77
C SER A 12 18.69 -32.89 -24.54
N ASP A 13 19.73 -33.73 -24.60
CA ASP A 13 20.01 -34.75 -23.57
C ASP A 13 20.36 -34.16 -22.18
N THR A 14 20.69 -32.87 -22.12
CA THR A 14 21.00 -32.14 -20.89
C THR A 14 19.84 -31.30 -20.35
N ALA A 15 18.68 -31.31 -21.03
CA ALA A 15 17.53 -30.53 -20.62
C ALA A 15 16.89 -31.10 -19.34
N ARG A 16 16.78 -30.27 -18.30
CA ARG A 16 16.13 -30.65 -17.03
C ARG A 16 14.60 -30.75 -17.17
N PHE A 17 14.01 -30.04 -18.13
CA PHE A 17 12.57 -30.00 -18.40
C PHE A 17 12.30 -30.02 -19.91
N CYS A 18 11.18 -30.62 -20.32
CA CYS A 18 10.75 -30.59 -21.72
C CYS A 18 10.30 -29.17 -22.11
N THR A 19 10.84 -28.63 -23.20
CA THR A 19 10.53 -27.27 -23.70
C THR A 19 9.11 -27.11 -24.25
N ARG A 20 8.39 -28.21 -24.53
CA ARG A 20 7.04 -28.17 -25.08
C ARG A 20 5.94 -28.35 -24.05
N CYS A 21 6.10 -29.27 -23.09
CA CYS A 21 5.06 -29.59 -22.10
C CYS A 21 5.49 -29.36 -20.64
N GLY A 22 6.74 -28.95 -20.39
CA GLY A 22 7.22 -28.60 -19.05
C GLY A 22 7.53 -29.77 -18.11
N SER A 23 7.41 -31.04 -18.53
CA SER A 23 7.66 -32.18 -17.63
C SER A 23 9.16 -32.36 -17.33
N PRO A 24 9.55 -32.67 -16.08
CA PRO A 24 10.94 -32.93 -15.70
C PRO A 24 11.47 -34.23 -16.33
N MET A 25 12.76 -34.23 -16.69
CA MET A 25 13.40 -35.33 -17.44
C MET A 25 14.33 -36.22 -16.60
N MET A 26 14.50 -35.96 -15.30
CA MET A 26 15.42 -36.74 -14.44
C MET A 26 14.78 -38.02 -13.89
N LYS A 27 15.32 -39.17 -14.29
CA LYS A 27 15.15 -40.46 -13.58
C LYS A 27 16.31 -40.64 -12.60
N THR A 28 15.97 -40.82 -11.32
CA THR A 28 16.88 -41.19 -10.22
C THR A 28 17.62 -42.50 -10.53
N PRO A 29 18.94 -42.62 -10.31
CA PRO A 29 19.60 -43.91 -10.31
C PRO A 29 19.71 -44.48 -8.88
N ALA A 30 19.31 -45.73 -8.73
CA ALA A 30 19.58 -46.61 -7.60
C ALA A 30 20.63 -47.68 -8.01
N SER A 31 21.23 -48.31 -6.99
CA SER A 31 22.16 -49.48 -6.96
C SER A 31 23.58 -49.26 -7.51
N LEU A 32 24.64 -49.28 -6.67
CA LEU A 32 25.38 -50.39 -6.02
C LEU A 32 26.48 -51.00 -6.91
N GLU A 33 27.75 -50.88 -6.47
CA GLU A 33 28.93 -51.79 -6.61
C GLU A 33 30.21 -50.94 -6.37
N GLU A 34 30.93 -51.01 -5.24
CA GLU A 34 31.82 -52.05 -4.65
C GLU A 34 33.32 -51.75 -4.86
N ALA A 35 34.07 -51.58 -3.75
CA ALA A 35 35.53 -51.81 -3.62
C ALA A 35 35.95 -51.72 -2.11
N PRO A 36 37.06 -52.32 -1.64
CA PRO A 36 37.08 -53.63 -0.98
C PRO A 36 37.48 -53.61 0.52
N THR A 37 37.30 -54.75 1.16
CA THR A 37 37.37 -55.08 2.59
C THR A 37 38.79 -55.20 3.18
N ARG A 38 38.96 -54.75 4.45
CA ARG A 38 39.91 -55.34 5.40
C ARG A 38 39.38 -55.25 6.85
N ARG A 39 39.40 -56.39 7.53
CA ARG A 39 38.76 -56.74 8.83
C ARG A 39 39.31 -55.97 10.05
N LEU A 40 38.50 -55.84 11.11
CA LEU A 40 38.72 -56.44 12.46
C LEU A 40 37.72 -55.93 13.54
N GLY A 41 37.16 -56.88 14.32
CA GLY A 41 36.60 -56.79 15.70
C GLY A 41 35.32 -55.96 15.91
N GLU A 42 34.15 -56.46 16.30
CA GLU A 42 33.81 -57.45 17.35
C GLU A 42 34.49 -57.15 18.70
N LYS A 43 34.35 -55.93 19.22
CA LYS A 43 34.35 -55.55 20.66
C LYS A 43 34.54 -54.05 20.76
N ASP A 44 33.46 -53.32 21.04
CA ASP A 44 33.45 -52.17 21.96
C ASP A 44 32.00 -51.72 22.16
N ARG A 45 31.26 -52.65 22.76
CA ARG A 45 30.02 -52.41 23.49
C ARG A 45 30.37 -51.70 24.78
N ALA A 46 30.61 -50.39 24.74
CA ALA A 46 30.51 -49.56 25.94
C ALA A 46 30.41 -48.08 25.58
N THR A 47 29.34 -47.44 26.07
CA THR A 47 29.23 -46.00 26.30
C THR A 47 28.81 -45.13 25.11
N ARG A 48 27.50 -45.13 24.85
CA ARG A 48 26.72 -43.89 24.65
C ARG A 48 25.22 -44.23 24.75
N GLN A 49 24.70 -44.19 25.97
CA GLN A 49 23.27 -44.10 26.22
C GLN A 49 22.80 -42.70 25.79
N ALA A 50 21.94 -42.65 24.78
CA ALA A 50 21.12 -41.49 24.47
C ALA A 50 19.79 -41.62 25.23
N PRO A 51 19.36 -40.63 26.03
CA PRO A 51 18.02 -40.64 26.59
C PRO A 51 17.04 -39.87 25.70
N GLY A 52 15.86 -40.46 25.52
CA GLY A 52 14.58 -39.75 25.48
C GLY A 52 14.12 -39.27 24.11
N GLY A 53 13.08 -39.93 23.57
CA GLY A 53 12.39 -39.48 22.38
C GLY A 53 11.70 -38.12 22.55
N ALA A 54 11.76 -37.32 21.49
CA ALA A 54 10.79 -36.27 21.21
C ALA A 54 10.48 -36.35 19.71
N THR A 55 9.25 -36.73 19.39
CA THR A 55 8.67 -36.72 18.05
C THR A 55 8.72 -35.29 17.50
N ARG A 56 9.53 -35.07 16.45
CA ARG A 56 9.40 -33.88 15.61
C ARG A 56 8.10 -33.99 14.80
N PRO A 57 7.19 -33.00 14.82
CA PRO A 57 6.05 -33.01 13.93
C PRO A 57 6.53 -32.95 12.47
N ALA A 58 5.80 -33.66 11.61
CA ALA A 58 6.05 -33.70 10.17
C ALA A 58 6.01 -32.29 9.57
N TYR A 59 6.97 -31.99 8.70
CA TYR A 59 6.95 -30.77 7.90
C TYR A 59 5.77 -30.82 6.93
N LEU A 60 4.77 -29.96 7.17
CA LEU A 60 3.74 -29.65 6.17
C LEU A 60 4.26 -28.50 5.30
N PRO A 61 4.34 -28.65 3.96
CA PRO A 61 4.70 -27.55 3.09
C PRO A 61 3.61 -26.45 3.14
N PRO A 62 3.97 -25.16 3.05
CA PRO A 62 3.00 -24.09 2.99
C PRO A 62 2.11 -24.23 1.74
N GLU A 63 0.80 -24.16 1.93
CA GLU A 63 -0.17 -24.19 0.85
C GLU A 63 0.14 -23.08 -0.16
N SER A 64 0.32 -23.47 -1.41
CA SER A 64 0.39 -22.56 -2.56
C SER A 64 -0.91 -21.74 -2.63
N PRO A 65 -0.88 -20.41 -2.70
CA PRO A 65 -2.09 -19.60 -2.78
C PRO A 65 -2.65 -19.67 -4.21
N THR A 66 -3.35 -20.76 -4.52
CA THR A 66 -4.18 -20.88 -5.72
C THR A 66 -5.62 -20.70 -5.31
N SER A 67 -6.04 -19.44 -5.22
CA SER A 67 -7.40 -18.93 -5.47
C SER A 67 -7.51 -17.57 -4.80
N TYR A 68 -7.07 -16.53 -5.49
CA TYR A 68 -7.53 -15.17 -5.18
C TYR A 68 -8.98 -15.07 -5.65
N ALA A 69 -9.90 -15.62 -4.85
CA ALA A 69 -11.28 -15.16 -4.91
C ALA A 69 -11.25 -13.66 -4.56
N PRO A 70 -11.83 -12.78 -5.40
CA PRO A 70 -12.00 -11.39 -5.01
C PRO A 70 -12.83 -11.41 -3.73
N MET A 71 -12.22 -10.99 -2.61
CA MET A 71 -12.93 -10.90 -1.34
C MET A 71 -14.07 -9.91 -1.57
N ALA A 72 -15.30 -10.41 -1.52
CA ALA A 72 -16.48 -9.57 -1.56
C ALA A 72 -16.35 -8.51 -0.46
N PRO A 73 -16.72 -7.25 -0.74
CA PRO A 73 -16.68 -6.20 0.27
C PRO A 73 -17.45 -6.70 1.51
N PRO A 74 -16.97 -6.41 2.74
CA PRO A 74 -17.71 -6.78 3.94
C PRO A 74 -19.09 -6.09 3.90
N SER A 75 -20.10 -6.83 3.48
CA SER A 75 -21.50 -6.49 3.61
C SER A 75 -22.12 -7.48 4.58
N ALA A 76 -22.08 -7.14 5.86
CA ALA A 76 -22.87 -7.80 6.89
C ALA A 76 -23.29 -6.74 7.91
N THR A 77 -24.45 -6.13 7.64
CA THR A 77 -25.38 -5.54 8.62
C THR A 77 -24.75 -4.80 9.81
N GLY A 78 -24.55 -3.50 9.60
CA GLY A 78 -24.00 -2.55 10.55
C GLY A 78 -23.19 -1.56 9.74
N GLU A 79 -23.80 -0.45 9.33
CA GLU A 79 -23.05 0.66 8.75
C GLU A 79 -21.95 1.02 9.75
N THR A 80 -20.70 0.60 9.51
CA THR A 80 -19.59 1.10 10.31
C THR A 80 -19.55 2.59 10.03
N PRO A 81 -19.92 3.44 11.00
CA PRO A 81 -19.90 4.87 10.80
C PRO A 81 -18.48 5.25 10.39
N VAL A 82 -18.36 6.31 9.60
CA VAL A 82 -17.05 6.85 9.31
C VAL A 82 -16.41 7.36 10.62
N ASP A 83 -15.54 6.53 11.20
CA ASP A 83 -14.91 6.77 12.50
C ASP A 83 -13.63 7.59 12.36
N LEU A 84 -13.79 8.89 12.10
CA LEU A 84 -12.68 9.80 11.86
C LEU A 84 -11.66 9.84 13.01
N GLY A 85 -12.15 9.79 14.26
CA GLY A 85 -11.30 9.77 15.44
C GLY A 85 -10.39 8.54 15.50
N ARG A 86 -10.87 7.40 15.01
CA ARG A 86 -10.08 6.17 14.89
C ARG A 86 -9.03 6.31 13.80
N TRP A 87 -9.39 6.83 12.63
CA TRP A 87 -8.44 7.04 11.52
C TRP A 87 -7.30 7.99 11.90
N LEU A 88 -7.63 9.09 12.58
CA LEU A 88 -6.63 10.04 13.07
C LEU A 88 -5.77 9.43 14.18
N SER A 89 -6.36 8.72 15.16
CA SER A 89 -5.58 8.12 16.25
C SER A 89 -4.66 7.00 15.77
N GLU A 90 -5.16 6.07 14.95
CA GLU A 90 -4.32 5.02 14.36
C GLU A 90 -3.27 5.62 13.41
N GLY A 91 -3.61 6.68 12.66
CA GLY A 91 -2.68 7.39 11.77
C GLY A 91 -1.53 8.01 12.52
N TRP A 92 -1.82 8.54 13.71
CA TRP A 92 -0.82 9.12 14.60
C TRP A 92 0.12 8.05 15.16
N GLN A 93 -0.42 6.88 15.53
CA GLN A 93 0.41 5.76 16.00
C GLN A 93 1.30 5.21 14.88
N LEU A 94 0.77 5.09 13.66
CA LEU A 94 1.55 4.65 12.51
C LEU A 94 2.68 5.62 12.19
N TYR A 95 2.39 6.92 12.18
CA TYR A 95 3.41 7.96 11.97
C TYR A 95 4.49 7.90 13.05
N LYS A 96 4.13 7.83 14.34
CA LYS A 96 5.10 7.79 15.45
C LYS A 96 6.02 6.56 15.43
N ARG A 97 5.61 5.46 14.79
CA ARG A 97 6.42 4.23 14.70
C ARG A 97 7.76 4.48 14.01
N ASP A 98 7.74 5.27 12.93
CA ASP A 98 8.91 5.58 12.10
C ASP A 98 8.89 7.06 11.67
N ALA A 99 8.61 7.97 12.62
CA ALA A 99 8.36 9.39 12.33
C ALA A 99 9.50 10.05 11.56
N GLY A 100 10.76 9.73 11.91
CA GLY A 100 11.93 10.26 11.21
C GLY A 100 11.95 9.89 9.72
N THR A 101 11.59 8.65 9.38
CA THR A 101 11.58 8.18 7.99
C THR A 101 10.44 8.81 7.20
N PHE A 102 9.24 8.90 7.79
CA PHE A 102 8.10 9.55 7.12
C PHE A 102 8.33 11.05 6.93
N SER A 103 8.84 11.76 7.94
CA SER A 103 9.11 13.19 7.82
C SER A 103 10.24 13.48 6.85
N MET A 104 11.30 12.66 6.83
CA MET A 104 12.36 12.77 5.82
C MET A 104 11.83 12.49 4.41
N ALA A 105 11.00 11.45 4.23
CA ALA A 105 10.38 11.17 2.93
C ALA A 105 9.47 12.30 2.47
N PHE A 106 8.67 12.87 3.38
CA PHE A 106 7.83 14.03 3.09
C PHE A 106 8.66 15.26 2.71
N LEU A 107 9.77 15.53 3.41
CA LEU A 107 10.67 16.63 3.10
C LEU A 107 11.32 16.46 1.71
N VAL A 108 11.81 15.25 1.39
CA VAL A 108 12.35 14.95 0.05
C VAL A 108 11.26 15.11 -1.02
N MET A 109 10.06 14.60 -0.75
CA MET A 109 8.91 14.78 -1.63
C MET A 109 8.60 16.26 -1.86
N LEU A 110 8.55 17.07 -0.79
CA LEU A 110 8.26 18.50 -0.85
C LEU A 110 9.30 19.25 -1.68
N LEU A 111 10.60 19.02 -1.43
CA LEU A 111 11.69 19.66 -2.16
C LEU A 111 11.68 19.31 -3.65
N LEU A 112 11.55 18.02 -3.99
CA LEU A 112 11.49 17.58 -5.38
C LEU A 112 10.25 18.11 -6.09
N SER A 113 9.12 18.15 -5.38
CA SER A 113 7.88 18.73 -5.90
C SER A 113 8.06 20.22 -6.19
N LEU A 114 8.70 20.98 -5.30
CA LEU A 114 8.95 22.42 -5.50
C LEU A 114 9.88 22.68 -6.70
N VAL A 115 10.98 21.93 -6.81
CA VAL A 115 11.95 22.04 -7.91
C VAL A 115 11.32 21.70 -9.26
N THR A 116 10.36 20.77 -9.28
CA THR A 116 9.70 20.29 -10.51
C THR A 116 8.37 20.97 -10.79
N LEU A 117 8.08 22.11 -10.14
CA LEU A 117 6.82 22.86 -10.31
C LEU A 117 5.59 21.96 -10.10
N THR A 118 5.65 21.10 -9.08
CA THR A 118 4.65 20.11 -8.67
C THR A 118 4.40 18.97 -9.63
N VAL A 119 5.11 18.87 -10.76
CA VAL A 119 4.90 17.80 -11.75
C VAL A 119 5.15 16.42 -11.14
N LEU A 120 6.14 16.30 -10.26
CA LEU A 120 6.44 15.04 -9.56
C LEU A 120 5.60 14.80 -8.31
N THR A 121 4.75 15.74 -7.87
CA THR A 121 3.98 15.59 -6.63
C THR A 121 3.12 14.34 -6.66
N GLY A 122 2.39 14.08 -7.75
CA GLY A 122 1.54 12.90 -7.88
C GLY A 122 2.31 11.58 -7.74
N PRO A 123 3.34 11.32 -8.57
CA PRO A 123 4.16 10.12 -8.45
C PRO A 123 4.85 9.97 -7.09
N LEU A 124 5.41 11.04 -6.52
CA LEU A 124 6.06 10.98 -5.22
C LEU A 124 5.05 10.74 -4.09
N LEU A 125 3.84 11.31 -4.17
CA LEU A 125 2.75 11.05 -3.24
C LEU A 125 2.32 9.58 -3.28
N ALA A 126 2.19 8.99 -4.46
CA ALA A 126 1.94 7.55 -4.60
C ALA A 126 3.07 6.71 -3.98
N GLY A 127 4.33 7.14 -4.15
CA GLY A 127 5.48 6.54 -3.48
C GLY A 127 5.43 6.65 -1.95
N PHE A 128 4.92 7.77 -1.43
CA PHE A 128 4.71 7.96 0.01
C PHE A 128 3.64 6.99 0.52
N TYR A 129 2.51 6.85 -0.17
CA TYR A 129 1.50 5.84 0.16
C TYR A 129 2.07 4.41 0.11
N HIS A 130 2.96 4.11 -0.84
CA HIS A 130 3.66 2.83 -0.88
C HIS A 130 4.49 2.59 0.40
N MET A 131 5.21 3.62 0.89
CA MET A 131 5.93 3.53 2.17
C MET A 131 4.98 3.29 3.35
N VAL A 132 3.83 3.98 3.38
CA VAL A 132 2.83 3.84 4.43
C VAL A 132 2.23 2.43 4.43
N PHE A 133 1.81 1.91 3.26
CA PHE A 133 1.28 0.55 3.15
C PHE A 133 2.33 -0.50 3.47
N LYS A 134 3.60 -0.27 3.12
CA LYS A 134 4.71 -1.13 3.53
C LYS A 134 4.88 -1.16 5.06
N SER A 135 4.78 -0.01 5.72
CA SER A 135 4.80 0.09 7.19
C SER A 135 3.60 -0.62 7.83
N MET A 136 2.40 -0.49 7.24
CA MET A 136 1.20 -1.24 7.67
C MET A 136 1.36 -2.75 7.53
N ARG A 137 2.13 -3.22 6.54
CA ARG A 137 2.46 -4.65 6.37
C ARG A 137 3.49 -5.16 7.39
N GLY A 138 3.99 -4.30 8.28
CA GLY A 138 5.03 -4.64 9.27
C GLY A 138 6.46 -4.57 8.71
N GLU A 139 6.63 -4.13 7.47
CA GLU A 139 7.94 -3.92 6.87
C GLU A 139 8.49 -2.52 7.20
N LYS A 140 9.82 -2.40 7.33
CA LYS A 140 10.45 -1.10 7.61
C LYS A 140 10.37 -0.20 6.36
N PRO A 141 9.76 0.99 6.45
CA PRO A 141 9.76 1.95 5.35
C PRO A 141 11.18 2.48 5.13
N ARG A 142 11.57 2.71 3.87
CA ARG A 142 12.83 3.38 3.51
C ARG A 142 12.52 4.57 2.61
N VAL A 143 13.25 5.67 2.75
CA VAL A 143 13.03 6.85 1.90
C VAL A 143 13.24 6.56 0.41
N GLY A 144 14.08 5.59 0.06
CA GLY A 144 14.23 5.12 -1.33
C GLY A 144 12.97 4.48 -1.93
N ASP A 145 12.05 3.97 -1.10
CA ASP A 145 10.77 3.43 -1.59
C ASP A 145 9.86 4.55 -2.12
N LEU A 146 10.11 5.83 -1.81
CA LEU A 146 9.39 6.99 -2.36
C LEU A 146 9.45 7.03 -3.89
N PHE A 147 10.57 6.60 -4.47
CA PHE A 147 10.74 6.62 -5.92
C PHE A 147 9.99 5.50 -6.64
N LYS A 148 9.46 4.49 -5.94
CA LYS A 148 8.62 3.45 -6.57
C LYS A 148 7.32 3.99 -7.15
N GLY A 149 6.85 5.14 -6.66
CA GLY A 149 5.72 5.82 -7.28
C GLY A 149 5.98 6.34 -8.70
N LEU A 150 7.25 6.44 -9.11
CA LEU A 150 7.66 6.79 -10.47
C LEU A 150 7.49 5.64 -11.47
N ASP A 151 7.44 4.38 -11.02
CA ASP A 151 7.21 3.22 -11.90
C ASP A 151 5.91 3.38 -12.71
N ARG A 152 4.94 4.07 -12.11
CA ARG A 152 3.69 4.46 -12.75
C ARG A 152 3.53 5.97 -12.81
N PHE A 153 4.55 6.63 -13.37
CA PHE A 153 4.58 8.07 -13.53
C PHE A 153 3.30 8.61 -14.18
N TRP A 154 2.90 8.08 -15.35
CA TRP A 154 1.79 8.64 -16.13
C TRP A 154 0.44 8.66 -15.41
N PRO A 155 -0.05 7.54 -14.83
CA PRO A 155 -1.31 7.60 -14.08
C PRO A 155 -1.22 8.54 -12.87
N ASN A 156 -0.13 8.49 -12.11
CA ASN A 156 0.01 9.33 -10.91
C ASN A 156 0.14 10.82 -11.25
N ALA A 157 0.87 11.16 -12.31
CA ALA A 157 1.02 12.53 -12.80
C ALA A 157 -0.30 13.07 -13.38
N PHE A 158 -1.05 12.26 -14.12
CA PHE A 158 -2.36 12.67 -14.63
C PHE A 158 -3.39 12.85 -13.51
N ALA A 159 -3.39 11.96 -12.50
CA ALA A 159 -4.23 12.15 -11.32
C ALA A 159 -3.90 13.47 -10.60
N TRP A 160 -2.62 13.80 -10.46
CA TRP A 160 -2.19 15.10 -9.91
C TRP A 160 -2.61 16.27 -10.80
N LEU A 161 -2.45 16.17 -12.11
CA LEU A 161 -2.89 17.22 -13.04
C LEU A 161 -4.40 17.48 -12.91
N VAL A 162 -5.22 16.43 -12.87
CA VAL A 162 -6.67 16.55 -12.68
C VAL A 162 -6.98 17.19 -11.33
N ASN A 163 -6.31 16.76 -10.25
CA ASN A 163 -6.44 17.38 -8.93
C ASN A 163 -6.09 18.87 -8.96
N ALA A 164 -4.94 19.21 -9.54
CA ALA A 164 -4.42 20.58 -9.60
C ALA A 164 -5.34 21.49 -10.42
N VAL A 165 -5.86 21.03 -11.57
CA VAL A 165 -6.84 21.79 -12.37
C VAL A 165 -8.14 21.97 -11.59
N LEU A 166 -8.66 20.90 -10.97
CA LEU A 166 -9.91 20.97 -10.22
C LEU A 166 -9.79 21.90 -9.01
N MET A 167 -8.71 21.80 -8.25
CA MET A 167 -8.42 22.70 -7.13
C MET A 167 -8.09 24.12 -7.60
N SER A 168 -7.53 24.32 -8.79
CA SER A 168 -7.34 25.66 -9.35
C SER A 168 -8.67 26.31 -9.74
N VAL A 169 -9.63 25.54 -10.25
CA VAL A 169 -10.98 26.03 -10.57
C VAL A 169 -11.80 26.30 -9.30
N LEU A 170 -11.71 25.43 -8.29
CA LEU A 170 -12.51 25.52 -7.07
C LEU A 170 -11.89 26.44 -6.00
N GLY A 171 -10.56 26.39 -5.86
CA GLY A 171 -9.77 27.13 -4.86
C GLY A 171 -9.02 28.35 -5.40
N GLY A 172 -8.80 28.47 -6.71
CA GLY A 172 -8.14 29.62 -7.35
C GLY A 172 -8.91 30.95 -7.27
N GLY A 173 -10.12 30.93 -6.70
CA GLY A 173 -10.80 32.16 -6.25
C GLY A 173 -10.34 32.66 -4.88
N SER A 174 -9.75 31.81 -4.04
CA SER A 174 -9.65 32.06 -2.59
C SER A 174 -8.22 32.16 -2.06
N SER A 175 -7.22 31.44 -2.59
CA SER A 175 -5.87 31.41 -1.98
C SER A 175 -4.76 32.08 -2.82
N VAL A 176 -4.93 32.21 -4.15
CA VAL A 176 -3.97 32.91 -5.03
C VAL A 176 -4.45 34.34 -5.41
N ARG A 177 -5.61 34.77 -4.87
CA ARG A 177 -6.16 36.12 -5.08
C ARG A 177 -5.85 37.11 -3.95
N TYR A 178 -4.85 36.83 -3.12
CA TYR A 178 -4.46 37.74 -2.02
C TYR A 178 -3.19 38.55 -2.28
N SER A 179 -2.59 38.54 -3.47
CA SER A 179 -1.34 39.29 -3.68
C SER A 179 -1.14 39.99 -5.02
N VAL A 180 -2.19 40.25 -5.80
CA VAL A 180 -2.11 41.27 -6.86
C VAL A 180 -3.43 42.00 -6.97
N GLY A 181 -3.57 43.11 -6.22
CA GLY A 181 -4.25 44.37 -6.59
C GLY A 181 -5.57 44.39 -7.38
N ALA A 182 -6.30 43.29 -7.50
CA ALA A 182 -7.57 43.19 -8.19
C ALA A 182 -8.48 42.32 -7.34
N VAL A 183 -9.30 42.98 -6.51
CA VAL A 183 -10.48 42.39 -5.88
C VAL A 183 -11.34 41.86 -7.02
N THR A 184 -11.10 40.63 -7.41
CA THR A 184 -12.01 39.94 -8.30
C THR A 184 -13.11 39.45 -7.39
N VAL A 185 -14.25 40.13 -7.43
CA VAL A 185 -15.48 39.73 -6.74
C VAL A 185 -15.77 38.25 -7.02
N SER A 186 -15.35 37.37 -6.11
CA SER A 186 -15.95 36.05 -6.03
C SER A 186 -17.41 36.30 -5.69
N SER A 187 -18.31 36.01 -6.63
CA SER A 187 -19.75 36.03 -6.33
C SER A 187 -19.96 35.25 -5.02
N PRO A 188 -20.78 35.75 -4.06
CA PRO A 188 -21.00 35.06 -2.79
C PRO A 188 -21.49 33.62 -3.03
N LEU A 189 -22.17 33.38 -4.14
CA LEU A 189 -22.58 32.06 -4.62
C LEU A 189 -21.41 31.15 -4.99
N PHE A 190 -20.37 31.67 -5.66
CA PHE A 190 -19.15 30.91 -5.96
C PHE A 190 -18.41 30.50 -4.69
N GLY A 191 -18.33 31.39 -3.68
CA GLY A 191 -17.74 31.06 -2.38
C GLY A 191 -18.46 29.90 -1.67
N LEU A 192 -19.79 29.89 -1.72
CA LEU A 192 -20.61 28.81 -1.14
C LEU A 192 -20.40 27.48 -1.88
N ILE A 193 -20.34 27.52 -3.23
CA ILE A 193 -20.08 26.33 -4.05
C ILE A 193 -18.68 25.78 -3.75
N SER A 194 -17.66 26.63 -3.67
CA SER A 194 -16.29 26.22 -3.32
C SER A 194 -16.21 25.62 -1.91
N PHE A 195 -16.93 26.20 -0.94
CA PHE A 195 -16.96 25.68 0.44
C PHE A 195 -17.57 24.28 0.52
N ILE A 196 -18.59 23.98 -0.30
CA ILE A 196 -19.21 22.66 -0.32
C ILE A 196 -18.37 21.67 -1.14
N LEU A 197 -17.83 22.10 -2.28
CA LEU A 197 -17.20 21.20 -3.24
C LEU A 197 -15.73 20.88 -2.90
N SER A 198 -14.99 21.82 -2.31
CA SER A 198 -13.56 21.61 -1.97
C SER A 198 -13.33 20.41 -1.03
N PRO A 199 -14.05 20.29 0.11
CA PRO A 199 -13.90 19.13 0.99
C PRO A 199 -14.23 17.80 0.31
N LEU A 200 -15.22 17.78 -0.59
CA LEU A 200 -15.59 16.57 -1.34
C LEU A 200 -14.51 16.15 -2.31
N VAL A 201 -13.95 17.12 -3.03
CA VAL A 201 -12.84 16.82 -3.94
C VAL A 201 -11.66 16.27 -3.15
N TRP A 202 -11.31 16.87 -2.03
CA TRP A 202 -10.26 16.35 -1.16
C TRP A 202 -10.57 14.90 -0.71
N ALA A 203 -11.78 14.64 -0.24
CA ALA A 203 -12.20 13.31 0.21
C ALA A 203 -12.15 12.26 -0.91
N VAL A 204 -12.47 12.63 -2.15
CA VAL A 204 -12.33 11.74 -3.32
C VAL A 204 -10.85 11.47 -3.61
N PHE A 205 -10.01 12.51 -3.70
CA PHE A 205 -8.60 12.38 -4.06
C PHE A 205 -7.75 11.63 -3.02
N MET A 206 -8.16 11.67 -1.77
CA MET A 206 -7.61 10.86 -0.70
C MET A 206 -7.65 9.35 -1.01
N PHE A 207 -8.62 8.88 -1.79
CA PHE A 207 -8.70 7.47 -2.23
C PHE A 207 -8.05 7.23 -3.59
N VAL A 208 -8.05 8.21 -4.50
CA VAL A 208 -7.54 8.04 -5.86
C VAL A 208 -6.10 7.49 -5.90
N TYR A 209 -5.18 8.06 -5.10
CA TYR A 209 -3.77 7.61 -5.12
C TYR A 209 -3.58 6.18 -4.57
N PRO A 210 -4.13 5.83 -3.39
CA PRO A 210 -4.19 4.44 -2.94
C PRO A 210 -4.76 3.45 -3.95
N LEU A 211 -5.86 3.79 -4.65
CA LEU A 211 -6.48 2.91 -5.65
C LEU A 211 -5.56 2.68 -6.86
N ILE A 212 -4.91 3.71 -7.37
CA ILE A 212 -3.97 3.59 -8.50
C ILE A 212 -2.79 2.68 -8.12
N LEU A 213 -2.29 2.81 -6.89
CA LEU A 213 -1.14 2.06 -6.41
C LEU A 213 -1.49 0.59 -6.14
N GLU A 214 -2.48 0.32 -5.30
CA GLU A 214 -2.78 -1.01 -4.78
C GLU A 214 -3.60 -1.84 -5.77
N ARG A 215 -4.61 -1.24 -6.40
CA ARG A 215 -5.50 -1.94 -7.34
C ARG A 215 -5.04 -1.84 -8.79
N ARG A 216 -3.91 -1.17 -9.03
CA ARG A 216 -3.30 -0.99 -10.35
C ARG A 216 -4.23 -0.43 -11.43
N ARG A 217 -5.24 0.36 -11.04
CA ARG A 217 -6.25 0.96 -11.92
C ARG A 217 -5.70 2.17 -12.71
N ASP A 218 -6.31 2.45 -13.86
CA ASP A 218 -6.10 3.71 -14.58
C ASP A 218 -6.78 4.88 -13.84
N THR A 219 -6.35 6.11 -14.13
CA THR A 219 -6.82 7.32 -13.41
C THR A 219 -8.33 7.52 -13.47
N ALA A 220 -8.93 7.35 -14.64
CA ALA A 220 -10.37 7.50 -14.82
C ALA A 220 -11.16 6.43 -14.05
N ALA A 221 -10.68 5.18 -14.08
CA ALA A 221 -11.30 4.08 -13.36
C ALA A 221 -11.15 4.25 -11.83
N ALA A 222 -9.99 4.72 -11.36
CA ALA A 222 -9.76 5.01 -9.94
C ALA A 222 -10.63 6.18 -9.47
N LEU A 223 -10.82 7.21 -10.30
CA LEU A 223 -11.67 8.35 -9.99
C LEU A 223 -13.15 7.97 -9.94
N ASP A 224 -13.64 7.19 -10.91
CA ASP A 224 -15.02 6.69 -10.92
C ASP A 224 -15.30 5.79 -9.71
N GLU A 225 -14.38 4.89 -9.36
CA GLU A 225 -14.51 4.04 -8.16
C GLU A 225 -14.53 4.90 -6.88
N ALA A 226 -13.62 5.87 -6.75
CA ALA A 226 -13.58 6.78 -5.59
C ALA A 226 -14.86 7.63 -5.45
N ILE A 227 -15.36 8.20 -6.56
CA ILE A 227 -16.61 8.99 -6.57
C ILE A 227 -17.79 8.12 -6.15
N ARG A 228 -17.93 6.92 -6.74
CA ARG A 228 -19.02 6.00 -6.39
C ARG A 228 -18.98 5.60 -4.92
N THR A 229 -17.80 5.39 -4.35
CA THR A 229 -17.68 5.08 -2.92
C THR A 229 -18.08 6.25 -2.03
N VAL A 230 -17.64 7.48 -2.36
CA VAL A 230 -17.96 8.69 -1.57
C VAL A 230 -19.46 9.01 -1.61
N PHE A 231 -20.07 8.97 -2.80
CA PHE A 231 -21.50 9.29 -2.96
C PHE A 231 -22.45 8.12 -2.68
N GLY A 232 -21.98 6.87 -2.82
CA GLY A 232 -22.80 5.68 -2.64
C GLY A 232 -22.99 5.25 -1.18
N ARG A 233 -22.16 5.74 -0.25
CA ARG A 233 -22.33 5.51 1.19
C ARG A 233 -23.00 6.69 1.88
N SER A 234 -22.26 7.75 2.11
CA SER A 234 -22.67 8.87 2.94
C SER A 234 -21.85 10.11 2.59
N ALA A 235 -22.27 10.82 1.53
CA ALA A 235 -21.56 12.00 1.04
C ALA A 235 -21.32 13.05 2.14
N LEU A 236 -22.25 13.20 3.10
CA LEU A 236 -22.10 14.11 4.24
C LEU A 236 -20.97 13.68 5.18
N GLN A 237 -20.85 12.38 5.51
CA GLN A 237 -19.79 11.91 6.39
C GLN A 237 -18.43 12.15 5.74
N PHE A 238 -18.26 11.78 4.47
CA PHE A 238 -17.02 12.06 3.72
C PHE A 238 -16.75 13.56 3.53
N TRP A 239 -17.79 14.39 3.37
CA TRP A 239 -17.66 15.84 3.35
C TRP A 239 -17.06 16.36 4.66
N VAL A 240 -17.61 15.94 5.80
CA VAL A 240 -17.09 16.30 7.14
C VAL A 240 -15.65 15.81 7.32
N CYS A 241 -15.34 14.60 6.84
CA CYS A 241 -13.98 14.07 6.85
C CYS A 241 -13.01 14.97 6.08
N GLY A 242 -13.34 15.26 4.82
CA GLY A 242 -12.53 16.12 3.95
C GLY A 242 -12.33 17.50 4.57
N PHE A 243 -13.38 18.07 5.16
CA PHE A 243 -13.34 19.38 5.80
C PHE A 243 -12.42 19.38 7.02
N ILE A 244 -12.44 18.31 7.83
CA ILE A 244 -11.54 18.18 8.97
C ILE A 244 -10.09 18.03 8.50
N PHE A 245 -9.80 17.19 7.50
CA PHE A 245 -8.44 17.09 6.95
C PHE A 245 -7.94 18.41 6.37
N GLU A 246 -8.81 19.18 5.75
CA GLU A 246 -8.52 20.52 5.27
C GLU A 246 -8.15 21.46 6.44
N ILE A 247 -8.97 21.51 7.50
CA ILE A 247 -8.67 22.29 8.71
C ILE A 247 -7.34 21.87 9.34
N LEU A 248 -7.08 20.57 9.50
CA LEU A 248 -5.81 20.09 10.06
C LEU A 248 -4.62 20.53 9.19
N SER A 249 -4.78 20.52 7.87
CA SER A 249 -3.75 21.00 6.93
C SER A 249 -3.52 22.50 7.08
N PHE A 250 -4.59 23.29 7.21
CA PHE A 250 -4.53 24.74 7.44
C PHE A 250 -3.90 25.09 8.80
N ILE A 251 -4.25 24.38 9.87
CA ILE A 251 -3.62 24.54 11.19
C ILE A 251 -2.12 24.23 11.10
N GLY A 252 -1.75 23.16 10.38
CA GLY A 252 -0.36 22.82 10.11
C GLY A 252 0.41 23.95 9.43
N LEU A 253 -0.21 24.59 8.43
CA LEU A 253 0.39 25.72 7.71
C LEU A 253 0.54 26.96 8.62
N LEU A 254 -0.50 27.30 9.40
CA LEU A 254 -0.51 28.45 10.31
C LEU A 254 0.48 28.30 11.48
N ALA A 255 0.82 27.07 11.88
CA ALA A 255 1.78 26.77 12.93
C ALA A 255 3.26 26.92 12.48
N CYS A 256 3.59 28.07 11.88
CA CYS A 256 4.95 28.53 11.55
C CYS A 256 5.78 27.57 10.67
N GLY A 257 5.14 26.75 9.82
CA GLY A 257 5.81 25.80 8.93
C GLY A 257 6.36 24.54 9.63
N VAL A 258 6.73 24.60 10.91
CA VAL A 258 7.13 23.41 11.69
C VAL A 258 5.94 22.47 11.88
N GLY A 259 4.76 23.03 12.13
CA GLY A 259 3.52 22.24 12.19
C GLY A 259 3.22 21.52 10.88
N PHE A 260 3.52 22.13 9.74
CA PHE A 260 3.30 21.54 8.41
C PHE A 260 4.14 20.27 8.20
N PHE A 261 5.41 20.26 8.62
CA PHE A 261 6.29 19.09 8.48
C PHE A 261 5.85 17.87 9.28
N VAL A 262 5.11 18.06 10.38
CA VAL A 262 4.60 16.95 11.21
C VAL A 262 3.17 16.58 10.81
N SER A 263 2.32 17.59 10.61
CA SER A 263 0.90 17.38 10.28
C SER A 263 0.71 16.76 8.91
N ALA A 264 1.49 17.14 7.89
CA ALA A 264 1.31 16.61 6.54
C ALA A 264 1.58 15.09 6.41
N PRO A 265 2.74 14.54 6.85
CA PRO A 265 2.95 13.09 6.81
C PRO A 265 1.96 12.34 7.73
N PHE A 266 1.56 12.93 8.84
CA PHE A 266 0.51 12.38 9.71
C PHE A 266 -0.84 12.26 8.99
N ILE A 267 -1.28 13.33 8.31
CA ILE A 267 -2.52 13.35 7.54
C ILE A 267 -2.48 12.29 6.44
N LEU A 268 -1.35 12.12 5.74
CA LEU A 268 -1.18 11.06 4.75
C LEU A 268 -1.29 9.64 5.35
N CYS A 269 -0.75 9.42 6.54
CA CYS A 269 -0.92 8.16 7.27
C CYS A 269 -2.40 7.90 7.65
N ALA A 270 -3.10 8.93 8.14
CA ALA A 270 -4.52 8.82 8.47
C ALA A 270 -5.38 8.52 7.21
N GLN A 271 -5.04 9.13 6.08
CA GLN A 271 -5.69 8.86 4.80
C GLN A 271 -5.51 7.40 4.35
N ALA A 272 -4.31 6.85 4.52
CA ALA A 272 -4.03 5.46 4.19
C ALA A 272 -4.85 4.47 5.04
N ILE A 273 -5.12 4.81 6.30
CA ILE A 273 -5.93 3.99 7.21
C ILE A 273 -7.40 4.03 6.81
N ALA A 274 -7.91 5.21 6.50
CA ALA A 274 -9.25 5.35 5.98
C ALA A 274 -9.43 4.60 4.64
N TYR A 275 -8.40 4.55 3.78
CA TYR A 275 -8.39 3.69 2.60
C TYR A 275 -8.46 2.20 2.97
N ARG A 276 -7.65 1.74 3.93
CA ARG A 276 -7.70 0.35 4.44
C ARG A 276 -9.09 -0.01 4.94
N ASP A 277 -9.71 0.87 5.72
CA ASP A 277 -11.03 0.59 6.32
C ASP A 277 -12.16 0.65 5.27
N THR A 278 -11.99 1.45 4.22
CA THR A 278 -12.99 1.60 3.15
C THR A 278 -12.89 0.51 2.08
N PHE A 279 -11.68 0.18 1.62
CA PHE A 279 -11.42 -0.69 0.46
C PHE A 279 -10.70 -2.00 0.80
N GLY A 280 -10.16 -2.15 2.02
CA GLY A 280 -9.25 -3.23 2.38
C GLY A 280 -7.84 -3.05 1.81
N LEU A 281 -6.84 -3.59 2.50
CA LEU A 281 -5.47 -3.74 1.98
C LEU A 281 -5.25 -5.16 1.47
N ILE A 282 -4.55 -5.34 0.34
CA ILE A 282 -4.27 -6.66 -0.22
C ILE A 282 -3.05 -7.22 0.51
N GLY A 283 -3.21 -7.93 1.63
CA GLY A 283 -2.11 -8.49 2.42
C GLY A 283 -2.59 -9.28 3.65
N PRO A 284 -1.67 -9.81 4.49
CA PRO A 284 -2.02 -10.70 5.62
C PRO A 284 -2.95 -10.09 6.69
N TRP A 285 -3.20 -8.78 6.64
CA TRP A 285 -4.09 -8.06 7.55
C TRP A 285 -5.57 -8.12 7.14
N SER A 286 -6.02 -9.26 6.60
CA SER A 286 -7.45 -9.51 6.33
C SER A 286 -8.26 -9.81 7.61
N GLN A 287 -7.77 -9.42 8.80
CA GLN A 287 -8.42 -9.75 10.07
C GLN A 287 -8.99 -8.52 10.77
N SER A 288 -10.32 -8.42 10.68
CA SER A 288 -11.28 -7.68 11.51
C SER A 288 -11.29 -6.13 11.46
N PRO A 289 -12.47 -5.52 11.21
CA PRO A 289 -12.69 -4.09 11.37
C PRO A 289 -12.64 -3.54 12.82
N SER A 290 -12.03 -4.20 13.80
CA SER A 290 -12.20 -3.82 15.22
C SER A 290 -10.96 -3.86 16.11
N GLN A 291 -9.82 -4.37 15.65
CA GLN A 291 -8.60 -4.43 16.47
C GLN A 291 -7.71 -3.19 16.23
N PRO A 292 -7.45 -2.36 17.25
CA PRO A 292 -6.47 -1.28 17.14
C PRO A 292 -5.05 -1.87 16.98
N LEU A 293 -4.24 -1.26 16.12
CA LEU A 293 -2.83 -1.64 15.82
C LEU A 293 -1.88 -1.78 17.04
N TRP A 294 -2.33 -1.50 18.26
CA TRP A 294 -1.55 -1.55 19.50
C TRP A 294 -1.81 -2.77 20.38
N MET A 295 -2.83 -3.60 20.08
CA MET A 295 -3.11 -4.82 20.86
C MET A 295 -2.24 -6.03 20.49
N ASP A 296 -1.49 -5.98 19.38
CA ASP A 296 -0.68 -7.12 18.90
C ASP A 296 0.76 -7.20 19.49
N ARG A 297 1.00 -6.64 20.68
CA ARG A 297 2.33 -6.74 21.32
C ARG A 297 2.22 -6.96 22.83
N ASP A 298 1.96 -8.21 23.19
CA ASP A 298 2.42 -8.83 24.44
C ASP A 298 3.41 -9.97 24.10
#